data_AF-K3WC62-F1
#
_entry.id   AF-K3WC62-F1
#
_cell.length_a   1.000
_cell.length_b   1.000
_cell.length_c   1.000
_cell.angle_alpha   90.00
_cell.angle_beta   90.00
_cell.angle_gamma   90.00
#
_symmetry.space_group_name_H-M   'P 1'
#
loop_
_entity.id
_entity.type
_entity.pdbx_description
1 polymer ?
#
loop_
_entity_poly.entity_id
_entity_poly.type
_entity_poly.pdbx_seq_one_letter_code
_entity_poly.pdbx_strand_id
1 'polypeptide(L)'
;MSRSPETPLGQKVLKFDLDDLSSGPEWLSDGCLLIVSGQKHQLVTFDAKTKALHVYADISRVTAVQVNGMVVDAAGRAYTSNFGFDHKRPFRCKSATLVRVDTDHNVTVESTKMMFPNGAVITPDGKTLIIAETLSGFLTAFDVANDGTDAEGCVWVAIPRVGLYNAAGGLVRMHEGGEAVDVLEFSRNSITNGVYECQLSTDAR
;
A
#
# COMPACT_ATOMS: atom_id res chain seq x y z
N MET A 1 -18.12 -30.96 -3.32
CA MET A 1 -16.77 -31.43 -2.92
C MET A 1 -15.78 -30.88 -3.95
N SER A 2 -15.08 -29.79 -3.62
CA SER A 2 -14.09 -29.16 -4.49
C SER A 2 -12.72 -29.78 -4.20
N ARG A 3 -12.11 -30.43 -5.20
CA ARG A 3 -10.74 -30.97 -5.10
C ARG A 3 -9.76 -29.81 -5.16
N SER A 4 -8.92 -29.67 -4.14
CA SER A 4 -7.75 -28.79 -4.19
C SER A 4 -6.76 -29.34 -5.22
N PRO A 5 -6.18 -28.51 -6.10
CA PRO A 5 -5.08 -28.95 -6.97
C PRO A 5 -3.85 -29.25 -6.10
N GLU A 6 -3.19 -30.36 -6.38
CA GLU A 6 -1.92 -30.74 -5.75
C GLU A 6 -0.83 -29.76 -6.17
N THR A 7 -0.09 -29.23 -5.19
CA THR A 7 1.06 -28.34 -5.42
C THR A 7 2.31 -29.18 -5.67
N PRO A 8 3.13 -28.91 -6.71
CA PRO A 8 4.36 -29.67 -6.95
C PRO A 8 5.41 -29.39 -5.86
N LEU A 9 6.13 -30.45 -5.45
CA LEU A 9 7.35 -30.45 -4.62
C LEU A 9 7.20 -29.90 -3.19
N GLY A 10 6.86 -30.77 -2.22
CA GLY A 10 7.29 -30.67 -0.82
C GLY A 10 6.94 -29.40 -0.03
N GLN A 11 6.21 -28.45 -0.63
CA GLN A 11 5.82 -27.20 -0.01
C GLN A 11 4.74 -27.48 1.04
N LYS A 12 5.03 -27.07 2.27
CA LYS A 12 3.99 -26.98 3.30
C LYS A 12 3.12 -25.78 2.97
N VAL A 13 1.91 -26.03 2.49
CA VAL A 13 0.90 -24.99 2.26
C VAL A 13 0.04 -24.87 3.52
N LEU A 14 0.02 -23.68 4.10
CA LEU A 14 -0.86 -23.35 5.21
C LEU A 14 -2.06 -22.56 4.66
N LYS A 15 -3.27 -23.07 4.94
CA LYS A 15 -4.53 -22.44 4.53
C LYS A 15 -5.34 -22.11 5.78
N PHE A 16 -5.92 -20.92 5.80
CA PHE A 16 -6.87 -20.49 6.81
C PHE A 16 -7.95 -19.64 6.13
N ASP A 17 -9.13 -19.63 6.73
CA ASP A 17 -10.24 -18.80 6.27
C ASP A 17 -10.29 -17.53 7.11
N LEU A 18 -10.37 -16.38 6.45
CA LEU A 18 -10.73 -15.12 7.07
C LEU A 18 -12.20 -14.85 6.73
N ASP A 19 -13.04 -14.69 7.76
CA ASP A 19 -14.42 -14.24 7.58
C ASP A 19 -14.46 -12.71 7.36
N ASP A 20 -13.78 -12.25 6.31
CA ASP A 20 -13.69 -10.87 5.83
C ASP A 20 -13.01 -10.83 4.45
N LEU A 21 -13.01 -9.67 3.79
CA LEU A 21 -12.18 -9.41 2.61
C LEU A 21 -10.74 -9.15 3.03
N SER A 22 -9.82 -10.03 2.62
CA SER A 22 -8.39 -9.86 2.87
C SER A 22 -7.67 -9.13 1.73
N SER A 23 -6.70 -8.30 2.08
CA SER A 23 -5.77 -7.66 1.14
C SER A 23 -4.38 -7.47 1.75
N GLY A 24 -3.39 -7.20 0.89
CA GLY A 24 -2.03 -6.77 1.25
C GLY A 24 -1.39 -7.54 2.42
N PRO A 25 -1.08 -8.84 2.28
CA PRO A 25 -0.32 -9.54 3.32
C PRO A 25 1.11 -9.02 3.40
N GLU A 26 1.59 -8.76 4.61
CA GLU A 26 2.97 -8.31 4.87
C GLU A 26 3.60 -9.11 6.01
N TRP A 27 4.92 -9.21 6.01
CA TRP A 27 5.66 -9.91 7.06
C TRP A 27 6.33 -8.91 7.99
N LEU A 28 6.14 -9.11 9.28
CA LEU A 28 6.96 -8.47 10.30
C LEU A 28 8.34 -9.17 10.37
N SER A 29 9.34 -8.47 10.91
CA SER A 29 10.72 -8.97 11.01
C SER A 29 10.87 -10.18 11.92
N ASP A 30 9.91 -10.42 12.81
CA ASP A 30 9.83 -11.61 13.67
C ASP A 30 9.19 -12.84 12.97
N GLY A 31 8.81 -12.69 11.70
CA GLY A 31 8.16 -13.73 10.92
C GLY A 31 6.66 -13.84 11.18
N CYS A 32 6.04 -12.86 11.84
CA CYS A 32 4.60 -12.78 11.96
C CYS A 32 3.96 -12.29 10.64
N LEU A 33 2.93 -12.99 10.17
CA LEU A 33 2.16 -12.57 9.00
C LEU A 33 1.06 -11.61 9.44
N LEU A 34 1.11 -10.39 8.92
CA LEU A 34 0.08 -9.37 9.09
C LEU A 34 -0.81 -9.33 7.84
N ILE A 35 -2.12 -9.20 8.04
CA ILE A 35 -3.14 -9.28 6.98
C ILE A 35 -4.16 -8.17 7.24
N VAL A 36 -4.62 -7.51 6.18
CA VAL A 36 -5.75 -6.59 6.27
C VAL A 36 -7.05 -7.38 6.35
N SER A 37 -7.87 -7.10 7.36
CA SER A 37 -9.28 -7.48 7.45
C SER A 37 -10.12 -6.27 7.01
N GLY A 38 -10.47 -6.25 5.73
CA GLY A 38 -10.90 -5.07 5.01
C GLY A 38 -12.23 -4.47 5.47
N GLN A 39 -13.29 -5.27 5.62
CA GLN A 39 -14.62 -4.75 6.03
C GLN A 39 -14.71 -4.56 7.55
N LYS A 40 -13.90 -5.28 8.33
CA LYS A 40 -13.79 -5.08 9.78
C LYS A 40 -12.89 -3.93 10.17
N HIS A 41 -12.14 -3.37 9.22
CA HIS A 41 -11.20 -2.26 9.41
C HIS A 41 -10.13 -2.60 10.46
N GLN A 42 -9.55 -3.78 10.32
CA GLN A 42 -8.57 -4.32 11.26
C GLN A 42 -7.33 -4.80 10.53
N LEU A 43 -6.18 -4.73 11.20
CA LEU A 43 -5.02 -5.53 10.85
C LEU A 43 -5.03 -6.75 11.77
N VAL A 44 -4.80 -7.94 11.20
CA VAL A 44 -4.82 -9.20 11.94
C VAL A 44 -3.54 -9.99 11.70
N THR A 45 -3.07 -10.67 12.74
CA THR A 45 -1.97 -11.62 12.65
C THR A 45 -2.49 -13.04 12.64
N PHE A 46 -1.78 -13.93 11.95
CA PHE A 46 -2.11 -15.36 11.92
C PHE A 46 -1.09 -16.20 12.70
N ASP A 47 -1.55 -16.94 13.72
CA ASP A 47 -0.74 -17.90 14.45
C ASP A 47 -0.81 -19.28 13.79
N ALA A 48 0.29 -19.70 13.16
CA ALA A 48 0.39 -20.99 12.49
C ALA A 48 0.24 -22.22 13.40
N LYS A 49 0.55 -22.10 14.70
CA LYS A 49 0.48 -23.22 15.67
C LYS A 49 -0.96 -23.47 16.09
N THR A 50 -1.67 -22.41 16.46
CA THR A 50 -3.06 -22.49 16.93
C THR A 50 -4.07 -22.40 15.78
N LYS A 51 -3.63 -21.95 14.60
CA LYS A 51 -4.46 -21.59 13.44
C LYS A 51 -5.48 -20.49 13.76
N ALA A 52 -5.15 -19.62 14.71
CA ALA A 52 -5.99 -18.52 15.14
C ALA A 52 -5.58 -17.21 14.48
N LEU A 53 -6.56 -16.34 14.28
CA LEU A 53 -6.36 -14.95 13.91
C LEU A 53 -6.48 -14.08 15.15
N HIS A 54 -5.58 -13.11 15.29
CA HIS A 54 -5.57 -12.16 16.40
C HIS A 54 -5.60 -10.74 15.83
N VAL A 55 -6.39 -9.86 16.45
CA VAL A 55 -6.40 -8.44 16.08
C VAL A 55 -5.07 -7.82 16.48
N TYR A 56 -4.34 -7.29 15.50
CA TYR A 56 -3.11 -6.54 15.70
C TYR A 56 -3.40 -5.06 15.95
N ALA A 57 -4.33 -4.49 15.19
CA ALA A 57 -4.83 -3.14 15.39
C ALA A 57 -6.25 -2.98 14.83
N ASP A 58 -7.07 -2.19 15.52
CA ASP A 58 -8.39 -1.77 15.05
C ASP A 58 -8.31 -0.31 14.61
N ILE A 59 -8.54 -0.08 13.31
CA ILE A 59 -8.46 1.25 12.69
C ILE A 59 -9.83 1.77 12.28
N SER A 60 -10.91 1.11 12.70
CA SER A 60 -12.31 1.45 12.35
C SER A 60 -12.71 2.87 12.75
N ARG A 61 -12.05 3.45 13.75
CA ARG A 61 -12.30 4.83 14.20
C ARG A 61 -11.78 5.90 13.24
N VAL A 62 -10.81 5.56 12.39
CA VAL A 62 -10.13 6.51 11.50
C VAL A 62 -10.34 6.21 10.02
N THR A 63 -10.93 5.05 9.70
CA THR A 63 -11.30 4.66 8.34
C THR A 63 -12.81 4.49 8.21
N ALA A 64 -13.39 5.03 7.14
CA ALA A 64 -14.85 5.07 6.94
C ALA A 64 -15.40 4.03 5.96
N VAL A 65 -14.52 3.36 5.22
CA VAL A 65 -14.83 2.33 4.21
C VAL A 65 -13.74 1.27 4.24
N GLN A 66 -13.93 0.20 3.45
CA GLN A 66 -13.02 -0.92 3.34
C GLN A 66 -11.54 -0.49 3.27
N VAL A 67 -10.72 -1.15 4.08
CA VAL A 67 -9.26 -1.01 4.09
C VAL A 67 -8.67 -1.77 2.90
N ASN A 68 -7.66 -1.19 2.26
CA ASN A 68 -6.98 -1.70 1.07
C ASN A 68 -5.70 -2.46 1.45
N GLY A 69 -4.62 -2.33 0.68
CA GLY A 69 -3.34 -2.93 0.99
C GLY A 69 -2.63 -2.27 2.18
N MET A 70 -1.47 -2.82 2.50
CA MET A 70 -0.53 -2.19 3.42
C MET A 70 0.91 -2.43 2.94
N VAL A 71 1.84 -1.73 3.57
CA VAL A 71 3.28 -1.97 3.48
C VAL A 71 3.88 -1.84 4.89
N VAL A 72 4.88 -2.66 5.21
CA VAL A 72 5.58 -2.62 6.50
C VAL A 72 6.99 -2.06 6.29
N ASP A 73 7.40 -1.13 7.13
CA ASP A 73 8.75 -0.58 7.10
C ASP A 73 9.78 -1.44 7.85
N ALA A 74 11.06 -1.10 7.73
CA ALA A 74 12.13 -1.83 8.40
C ALA A 74 12.07 -1.77 9.95
N ALA A 75 11.35 -0.80 10.50
CA ALA A 75 11.10 -0.68 11.94
C ALA A 75 9.88 -1.51 12.40
N GLY A 76 9.13 -2.12 11.48
CA GLY A 76 7.93 -2.90 11.76
C GLY A 76 6.64 -2.07 11.82
N ARG A 77 6.66 -0.80 11.38
CA ARG A 77 5.47 0.06 11.32
C ARG A 77 4.69 -0.27 10.06
N ALA A 78 3.39 -0.51 10.21
CA ALA A 78 2.51 -0.85 9.09
C ALA A 78 1.77 0.40 8.60
N TYR A 79 1.89 0.69 7.31
CA TYR A 79 1.16 1.77 6.65
C TYR A 79 0.04 1.18 5.82
N THR A 80 -1.20 1.59 6.06
CA THR A 80 -2.38 1.11 5.35
C THR A 80 -3.33 2.24 5.04
N SER A 81 -4.27 2.02 4.15
CA SER A 81 -5.23 3.02 3.75
C SER A 81 -6.57 2.40 3.40
N ASN A 82 -7.62 3.21 3.31
CA ASN A 82 -8.93 2.76 2.86
C ASN A 82 -9.25 3.21 1.44
N PHE A 83 -10.30 2.65 0.85
CA PHE A 83 -10.66 2.91 -0.55
C PHE A 83 -11.09 4.36 -0.82
N GLY A 84 -11.56 5.09 0.21
CA GLY A 84 -12.12 6.43 0.07
C GLY A 84 -13.54 6.49 -0.51
N PHE A 85 -14.03 5.42 -1.13
CA PHE A 85 -15.42 5.34 -1.61
C PHE A 85 -16.10 4.05 -1.17
N ASP A 86 -17.42 4.13 -1.06
CA ASP A 86 -18.26 2.97 -0.80
C ASP A 86 -18.63 2.33 -2.14
N HIS A 87 -18.20 1.09 -2.39
CA HIS A 87 -18.57 0.33 -3.59
C HIS A 87 -20.08 0.20 -3.80
N LYS A 88 -20.87 0.26 -2.71
CA LYS A 88 -22.34 0.22 -2.75
C LYS A 88 -22.93 1.58 -3.12
N ARG A 89 -22.12 2.65 -3.13
CA ARG A 89 -22.51 4.04 -3.43
C ARG A 89 -21.43 4.73 -4.30
N PRO A 90 -21.23 4.28 -5.55
CA PRO A 90 -20.08 4.66 -6.39
C PRO A 90 -19.98 6.15 -6.73
N PHE A 91 -21.03 6.95 -6.49
CA PHE A 91 -21.03 8.40 -6.69
C PHE A 91 -20.65 9.21 -5.44
N ARG A 92 -20.32 8.56 -4.31
CA ARG A 92 -19.83 9.22 -3.09
C ARG A 92 -18.35 8.88 -2.88
N CYS A 93 -17.51 9.38 -3.77
CA CYS A 93 -16.08 9.37 -3.55
C CYS A 93 -15.75 10.38 -2.45
N LYS A 94 -15.15 9.92 -1.36
CA LYS A 94 -14.55 10.75 -0.32
C LYS A 94 -13.04 10.55 -0.37
N SER A 95 -12.31 11.47 0.22
CA SER A 95 -10.90 11.23 0.47
C SER A 95 -10.73 10.04 1.42
N ALA A 96 -9.64 9.31 1.21
CA ALA A 96 -9.17 8.19 2.01
C ALA A 96 -8.18 8.66 3.08
N THR A 97 -8.10 7.86 4.13
CA THR A 97 -7.17 8.03 5.24
C THR A 97 -5.96 7.13 5.02
N LEU A 98 -4.75 7.70 5.10
CA LEU A 98 -3.51 6.96 5.32
C LEU A 98 -3.31 6.80 6.81
N VAL A 99 -3.05 5.59 7.24
CA VAL A 99 -2.90 5.20 8.65
C VAL A 99 -1.56 4.51 8.83
N ARG A 100 -0.84 4.88 9.87
CA ARG A 100 0.31 4.15 10.39
C ARG A 100 -0.07 3.43 11.68
N VAL A 101 0.31 2.16 11.78
CA VAL A 101 0.24 1.36 12.99
C VAL A 101 1.65 1.08 13.46
N ASP A 102 1.99 1.54 14.66
CA ASP A 102 3.30 1.36 15.28
C ASP A 102 3.47 -0.02 15.89
N THR A 103 4.71 -0.39 16.24
CA THR A 103 5.04 -1.68 16.84
C THR A 103 4.49 -1.87 18.26
N ASP A 104 4.06 -0.78 18.91
CA ASP A 104 3.31 -0.78 20.16
C ASP A 104 1.78 -0.75 19.94
N HIS A 105 1.35 -0.96 18.70
CA HIS A 105 -0.03 -0.97 18.22
C HIS A 105 -0.75 0.38 18.26
N ASN A 106 -0.02 1.49 18.44
CA ASN A 106 -0.62 2.83 18.31
C ASN A 106 -1.01 3.13 16.86
N VAL A 107 -2.14 3.82 16.70
CA VAL A 107 -2.72 4.18 15.40
C VAL A 107 -2.57 5.68 15.17
N THR A 108 -1.87 6.06 14.11
CA THR A 108 -1.66 7.46 13.70
C THR A 108 -2.27 7.71 12.32
N VAL A 109 -2.91 8.86 12.14
CA VAL A 109 -3.44 9.31 10.84
C VAL A 109 -2.39 10.19 10.17
N GLU A 110 -1.81 9.70 9.08
CA GLU A 110 -0.78 10.40 8.29
C GLU A 110 -1.40 11.37 7.28
N SER A 111 -2.55 11.00 6.73
CA SER A 111 -3.27 11.85 5.77
C SER A 111 -4.76 11.50 5.74
N THR A 112 -5.60 12.46 5.38
CA THR A 112 -7.05 12.28 5.16
C THR A 112 -7.49 12.72 3.77
N LYS A 113 -6.53 12.93 2.86
CA LYS A 113 -6.75 13.61 1.57
C LYS A 113 -6.44 12.73 0.36
N MET A 114 -6.20 11.43 0.56
CA MET A 114 -5.83 10.53 -0.54
C MET A 114 -7.03 10.18 -1.40
N MET A 115 -6.83 9.87 -2.68
CA MET A 115 -7.89 9.46 -3.62
C MET A 115 -7.70 8.03 -4.08
N PHE A 116 -8.39 7.12 -3.41
CA PHE A 116 -8.27 5.68 -3.62
C PHE A 116 -6.81 5.17 -3.64
N PRO A 117 -6.10 5.28 -2.50
CA PRO A 117 -4.78 4.71 -2.33
C PRO A 117 -4.81 3.18 -2.45
N ASN A 118 -3.80 2.63 -3.11
CA ASN A 118 -3.75 1.23 -3.51
C ASN A 118 -2.36 0.61 -3.25
N GLY A 119 -1.55 0.36 -4.28
CA GLY A 119 -0.18 -0.11 -4.08
C GLY A 119 0.68 0.89 -3.29
N ALA A 120 1.51 0.40 -2.37
CA ALA A 120 2.44 1.20 -1.60
C ALA A 120 3.82 0.53 -1.52
N VAL A 121 4.89 1.33 -1.57
CA VAL A 121 6.28 0.87 -1.41
C VAL A 121 7.07 1.84 -0.55
N ILE A 122 8.10 1.33 0.11
CA ILE A 122 9.08 2.15 0.82
C ILE A 122 10.40 2.08 0.06
N THR A 123 11.06 3.22 -0.11
CA THR A 123 12.35 3.29 -0.80
C THR A 123 13.42 2.45 -0.08
N PRO A 124 14.45 1.95 -0.78
CA PRO A 124 15.47 1.10 -0.17
C PRO A 124 16.24 1.72 1.00
N ASP A 125 16.32 3.06 1.06
CA ASP A 125 16.92 3.79 2.18
C ASP A 125 15.97 3.96 3.38
N GLY A 126 14.73 3.48 3.27
CA GLY A 126 13.71 3.50 4.32
C GLY A 126 13.06 4.86 4.55
N LYS A 127 13.32 5.87 3.70
CA LYS A 127 12.95 7.26 3.98
C LYS A 127 11.65 7.70 3.34
N THR A 128 11.24 7.10 2.24
CA THR A 128 10.10 7.58 1.47
C THR A 128 9.09 6.48 1.27
N LEU A 129 7.85 6.71 1.73
CA LEU A 129 6.68 5.90 1.45
C LEU A 129 6.01 6.45 0.18
N ILE A 130 5.89 5.65 -0.86
CA ILE A 130 5.27 6.01 -2.13
C ILE A 130 3.99 5.21 -2.29
N ILE A 131 2.87 5.88 -2.56
CA ILE A 131 1.55 5.27 -2.67
C ILE A 131 0.91 5.63 -4.02
N ALA A 132 0.41 4.66 -4.76
CA ALA A 132 -0.42 4.90 -5.94
C ALA A 132 -1.83 5.32 -5.54
N GLU A 133 -2.27 6.48 -6.03
CA GLU A 133 -3.66 6.91 -5.90
C GLU A 133 -4.41 6.65 -7.22
N THR A 134 -5.22 5.59 -7.23
CA THR A 134 -5.94 5.11 -8.42
C THR A 134 -6.70 6.22 -9.13
N LEU A 135 -7.53 6.96 -8.39
CA LEU A 135 -8.47 7.92 -8.99
C LEU A 135 -7.81 9.26 -9.33
N SER A 136 -6.65 9.51 -8.73
CA SER A 136 -5.81 10.68 -8.97
C SER A 136 -4.90 10.52 -10.18
N GLY A 137 -4.47 9.29 -10.49
CA GLY A 137 -3.51 9.03 -11.56
C GLY A 137 -2.09 9.51 -11.23
N PHE A 138 -1.76 9.72 -9.96
CA PHE A 138 -0.42 10.09 -9.48
C PHE A 138 0.03 9.22 -8.31
N LEU A 139 1.33 9.27 -7.98
CA LEU A 139 1.87 8.68 -6.77
C LEU A 139 2.08 9.78 -5.71
N THR A 140 1.75 9.49 -4.47
CA THR A 140 2.00 10.40 -3.35
C THR A 140 3.16 9.86 -2.54
N ALA A 141 4.17 10.69 -2.30
CA ALA A 141 5.27 10.36 -1.42
C ALA A 141 5.11 11.00 -0.06
N PHE A 142 5.46 10.24 0.98
CA PHE A 142 5.54 10.69 2.36
C PHE A 142 6.94 10.44 2.90
N ASP A 143 7.46 11.34 3.72
CA ASP A 143 8.64 11.06 4.52
C ASP A 143 8.25 10.14 5.69
N VAL A 144 8.93 9.01 5.80
CA VAL A 144 8.69 7.97 6.81
C VAL A 144 9.09 8.44 8.22
N ALA A 145 9.93 9.48 8.32
CA ALA A 145 10.40 10.09 9.56
C ALA A 145 9.72 11.44 9.88
N ASN A 146 9.05 12.08 8.91
CA ASN A 146 8.35 13.35 9.09
C ASN A 146 6.92 13.24 8.56
N ASP A 147 5.92 13.28 9.44
CA ASP A 147 4.48 13.19 9.13
C ASP A 147 4.07 14.11 7.94
N GLY A 148 4.02 13.60 6.70
CA GLY A 148 3.63 14.38 5.52
C GLY A 148 4.44 14.07 4.25
N THR A 149 4.35 14.97 3.26
CA THR A 149 5.10 14.96 1.97
C THR A 149 6.57 14.60 2.16
N ASP A 150 7.30 14.20 1.10
CA ASP A 150 8.74 13.92 1.24
C ASP A 150 9.49 15.09 1.90
N ALA A 151 10.71 14.85 2.42
CA ALA A 151 11.47 15.82 3.22
C ALA A 151 11.65 17.23 2.58
N GLU A 152 11.39 17.37 1.28
CA GLU A 152 11.51 18.63 0.52
C GLU A 152 10.13 19.19 0.09
N GLY A 153 9.02 18.58 0.50
CA GLY A 153 7.67 19.05 0.21
C GLY A 153 7.15 18.67 -1.18
N CYS A 154 7.64 17.59 -1.78
CA CYS A 154 7.28 17.17 -3.13
C CYS A 154 6.29 15.99 -3.17
N VAL A 155 5.59 15.85 -4.31
CA VAL A 155 4.78 14.67 -4.70
C VAL A 155 5.28 14.05 -6.00
N TRP A 156 5.03 12.76 -6.24
CA TRP A 156 5.51 12.05 -7.44
C TRP A 156 4.40 11.73 -8.44
N VAL A 157 4.23 12.55 -9.47
CA VAL A 157 3.19 12.35 -10.48
C VAL A 157 3.59 11.24 -11.45
N ALA A 158 2.75 10.21 -11.59
CA ALA A 158 2.92 9.23 -12.65
C ALA A 158 2.63 9.88 -14.01
N ILE A 159 3.52 9.68 -14.98
CA ILE A 159 3.28 10.02 -16.39
C ILE A 159 2.92 8.73 -17.12
N PRO A 160 1.63 8.42 -17.31
CA PRO A 160 1.21 7.18 -17.95
C PRO A 160 1.37 7.19 -19.49
N ARG A 161 1.83 8.29 -20.12
CA ARG A 161 1.86 8.43 -21.58
C ARG A 161 3.23 8.15 -22.20
N VAL A 162 3.27 7.08 -22.99
CA VAL A 162 4.26 6.86 -24.05
C VAL A 162 4.10 7.96 -25.12
N GLY A 163 5.20 8.62 -25.50
CA GLY A 163 5.25 9.48 -26.70
C GLY A 163 5.29 11.00 -26.50
N LEU A 164 5.22 11.51 -25.27
CA LEU A 164 5.57 12.93 -24.97
C LEU A 164 7.02 13.09 -24.50
N TYR A 165 7.60 12.02 -23.95
CA TYR A 165 9.00 11.89 -23.53
C TYR A 165 9.60 10.62 -24.17
N ASN A 166 10.93 10.53 -24.24
CA ASN A 166 11.63 9.37 -24.83
C ASN A 166 11.45 8.05 -24.05
N ALA A 167 10.67 8.03 -22.96
CA ALA A 167 10.44 6.89 -22.09
C ALA A 167 9.01 6.33 -22.23
N ALA A 168 8.84 5.04 -21.93
CA ALA A 168 7.55 4.35 -21.90
C ALA A 168 6.69 4.70 -20.65
N GLY A 169 6.85 5.92 -20.14
CA GLY A 169 6.33 6.38 -18.85
C GLY A 169 7.44 6.73 -17.85
N GLY A 170 7.05 7.29 -16.71
CA GLY A 170 7.96 7.66 -15.63
C GLY A 170 7.22 8.35 -14.48
N LEU A 171 7.97 8.81 -13.49
CA LEU A 171 7.46 9.64 -12.39
C LEU A 171 8.09 11.02 -12.48
N VAL A 172 7.31 12.07 -12.23
CA VAL A 172 7.83 13.44 -12.08
C VAL A 172 7.69 13.83 -10.63
N ARG A 173 8.77 14.31 -10.03
CA ARG A 173 8.74 14.94 -8.72
C ARG A 173 8.32 16.39 -8.87
N MET A 174 7.27 16.79 -8.16
CA MET A 174 6.64 18.10 -8.29
C MET A 174 6.55 18.79 -6.94
N HIS A 175 6.96 20.06 -6.86
CA HIS A 175 6.56 20.96 -5.77
C HIS A 175 5.12 21.44 -5.95
N GLU A 176 4.53 21.91 -4.85
CA GLU A 176 3.28 22.66 -4.88
C GLU A 176 3.37 23.84 -5.87
N GLY A 177 2.32 24.06 -6.67
CA GLY A 177 2.33 25.06 -7.75
C GLY A 177 2.79 24.51 -9.10
N GLY A 178 3.21 23.24 -9.19
CA GLY A 178 3.46 22.56 -10.45
C GLY A 178 4.88 22.68 -10.99
N GLU A 179 5.85 22.99 -10.13
CA GLU A 179 7.27 22.98 -10.49
C GLU A 179 7.82 21.55 -10.49
N ALA A 180 8.27 21.07 -11.65
CA ALA A 180 8.94 19.78 -11.78
C ALA A 180 10.40 19.89 -11.38
N VAL A 181 10.83 19.07 -10.41
CA VAL A 181 12.21 19.09 -9.89
C VAL A 181 13.00 17.82 -10.21
N ASP A 182 12.34 16.72 -10.58
CA ASP A 182 13.00 15.49 -11.00
C ASP A 182 12.11 14.64 -11.90
N VAL A 183 12.71 13.76 -12.71
CA VAL A 183 12.01 12.79 -13.57
C VAL A 183 12.69 11.43 -13.47
N LEU A 184 11.98 10.44 -12.91
CA LEU A 184 12.39 9.04 -12.88
C LEU A 184 11.77 8.28 -14.06
N GLU A 185 12.56 8.04 -15.09
CA GLU A 185 12.17 7.20 -16.23
C GLU A 185 12.15 5.71 -15.81
N PHE A 186 11.06 4.99 -16.09
CA PHE A 186 10.94 3.57 -15.73
C PHE A 186 12.06 2.70 -16.33
N SER A 187 12.52 3.03 -17.54
CA SER A 187 13.62 2.35 -18.22
C SER A 187 14.98 2.47 -17.52
N ARG A 188 15.21 3.48 -16.66
CA ARG A 188 16.49 3.67 -15.96
C ARG A 188 16.60 2.87 -14.65
N ASN A 189 15.48 2.47 -14.07
CA ASN A 189 15.41 1.77 -12.77
C ASN A 189 15.05 0.28 -12.91
N SER A 190 15.27 -0.31 -14.09
CA SER A 190 14.92 -1.71 -14.37
C SER A 190 13.41 -2.01 -14.28
N ILE A 191 12.53 -1.01 -14.35
CA ILE A 191 11.08 -1.20 -14.42
C ILE A 191 10.70 -1.35 -15.89
N THR A 192 10.39 -2.57 -16.32
CA THR A 192 10.25 -2.90 -17.76
C THR A 192 8.83 -2.89 -18.28
N ASN A 193 7.82 -3.16 -17.44
CA ASN A 193 6.45 -3.44 -17.88
C ASN A 193 5.38 -2.43 -17.43
N GLY A 194 5.69 -1.52 -16.50
CA GLY A 194 4.78 -0.46 -16.02
C GLY A 194 4.47 -0.54 -14.52
N VAL A 195 3.67 0.41 -14.03
CA VAL A 195 3.12 0.43 -12.66
C VAL A 195 1.65 0.04 -12.75
N TYR A 196 1.25 -1.03 -12.06
CA TYR A 196 -0.14 -1.47 -12.02
C TYR A 196 -0.76 -1.01 -10.70
N GLU A 197 -2.01 -0.53 -10.79
CA GLU A 197 -2.73 0.14 -9.71
C GLU A 197 -2.70 -0.59 -8.35
N CYS A 198 -2.80 -1.92 -8.36
CA CYS A 198 -2.76 -2.76 -7.14
C CYS A 198 -1.37 -3.32 -6.80
N GLN A 199 -0.34 -3.02 -7.60
CA GLN A 199 1.02 -3.50 -7.39
C GLN A 199 2.02 -2.44 -7.87
N LEU A 200 2.48 -1.63 -6.92
CA LEU A 200 3.80 -1.00 -7.01
C LEU A 200 4.79 -2.06 -6.51
N SER A 201 5.38 -2.83 -7.42
CA SER A 201 6.59 -3.58 -7.09
C SER A 201 7.57 -3.40 -8.23
N THR A 202 8.86 -3.30 -7.89
CA THR A 202 9.89 -3.63 -8.87
C THR A 202 9.79 -5.12 -9.15
N ASP A 203 10.05 -5.55 -10.39
CA ASP A 203 10.20 -6.97 -10.71
C ASP A 203 11.13 -7.59 -9.64
N ALA A 204 10.61 -8.57 -8.89
CA ALA A 204 11.42 -9.27 -7.89
C ALA A 204 12.57 -9.98 -8.62
N ARG A 205 13.79 -9.87 -8.07
CA ARG A 205 14.95 -10.62 -8.56
C ARG A 205 14.70 -12.12 -8.56
#